data_AF-A0A4R4N728-F1
#
_entry.id   AF-A0A4R4N728-F1
#
_cell.length_a   1.000
_cell.length_b   1.000
_cell.length_c   1.000
_cell.angle_alpha   90.00
_cell.angle_beta   90.00
_cell.angle_gamma   90.00
#
_symmetry.space_group_name_H-M   'P 1'
#
loop_
_entity.id
_entity.type
_entity.pdbx_description
1 polymer ?
#
loop_
_entity_poly.entity_id
_entity_poly.type
_entity_poly.pdbx_seq_one_letter_code
_entity_poly.pdbx_strand_id
1 'polypeptide(L)'
;MRPSDVQRLTVAECVDRYGEMVRAKTSTGALAPASAEVYARDVVTFAALAGADRVLDDLTGEDVDEVLLRFARKPDERRRGRPPVEPGGGPSQSAASQARFRRSVSAFFRYAVVAGWVQLNPMDAVTVRPKQRGGL
;
A
#
# COMPACT_ATOMS: atom_id res chain seq x y z
N MET A 1 -18.27 10.99 -18.37
CA MET A 1 -16.79 10.98 -18.43
C MET A 1 -16.41 9.93 -19.46
N ARG A 2 -15.65 10.28 -20.50
CA ARG A 2 -15.11 9.25 -21.43
C ARG A 2 -14.01 8.48 -20.67
N PRO A 3 -13.82 7.16 -20.90
CA PRO A 3 -12.68 6.46 -20.34
C PRO A 3 -11.41 7.19 -20.76
N SER A 4 -10.60 7.61 -19.79
CA SER A 4 -9.27 8.13 -20.06
C SER A 4 -8.46 7.02 -20.72
N ASP A 5 -7.71 7.33 -21.78
CA ASP A 5 -6.68 6.39 -22.24
C ASP A 5 -5.76 6.08 -21.06
N VAL A 6 -5.66 4.80 -20.71
CA VAL A 6 -4.88 4.36 -19.56
C VAL A 6 -3.41 4.61 -19.87
N GLN A 7 -2.77 5.41 -19.02
CA GLN A 7 -1.34 5.60 -19.08
C GLN A 7 -0.67 4.37 -18.49
N ARG A 8 -0.05 3.55 -19.33
CA ARG A 8 0.69 2.34 -18.92
C ARG A 8 2.00 2.72 -18.25
N LEU A 9 1.91 3.05 -16.97
CA LEU A 9 3.02 3.46 -16.13
C LEU A 9 3.47 2.31 -15.23
N THR A 10 4.75 2.29 -14.92
CA THR A 10 5.31 1.38 -13.92
C THR A 10 4.83 1.74 -12.51
N VAL A 11 4.94 0.79 -11.59
CA VAL A 11 4.65 1.01 -10.16
C VAL A 11 5.53 2.13 -9.60
N ALA A 12 6.83 2.17 -9.96
CA ALA A 12 7.75 3.22 -9.56
C ALA A 12 7.28 4.61 -9.97
N GLU A 13 6.96 4.80 -11.26
CA GLU A 13 6.50 6.07 -11.79
C GLU A 13 5.20 6.54 -11.11
N CYS A 14 4.28 5.61 -10.86
CA CYS A 14 3.03 5.92 -10.16
C CYS A 14 3.28 6.34 -8.71
N VAL A 15 4.21 5.69 -8.01
CA VAL A 15 4.58 6.05 -6.64
C VAL A 15 5.23 7.42 -6.56
N ASP A 16 6.14 7.74 -7.49
CA ASP A 16 6.78 9.05 -7.54
C ASP A 16 5.75 10.16 -7.79
N ARG A 17 4.88 9.98 -8.79
CA ARG A 17 3.79 10.93 -9.10
C ARG A 17 2.79 11.07 -7.95
N TYR A 18 2.47 9.98 -7.27
CA TYR A 18 1.61 10.01 -6.08
C TYR A 18 2.29 10.78 -4.94
N GLY A 19 3.59 10.60 -4.75
CA GLY A 19 4.41 11.34 -3.79
C GLY A 19 4.36 12.85 -4.03
N GLU A 20 4.51 13.29 -5.28
CA GLU A 20 4.37 14.71 -5.64
C GLU A 20 2.97 15.25 -5.34
N MET A 21 1.93 14.49 -5.66
CA MET A 21 0.54 14.87 -5.33
C MET A 21 0.33 14.98 -3.81
N VAL A 22 0.86 14.04 -3.03
CA VAL A 22 0.81 14.07 -1.56
C VAL A 22 1.53 15.31 -1.03
N ARG A 23 2.74 15.60 -1.51
CA ARG A 23 3.50 16.81 -1.15
C ARG A 23 2.69 18.09 -1.45
N ALA A 24 2.11 18.19 -2.64
CA ALA A 24 1.30 19.34 -3.02
C ALA A 24 0.07 19.55 -2.10
N LYS A 25 -0.62 18.46 -1.74
CA LYS A 25 -1.74 18.52 -0.77
C LYS A 25 -1.29 18.92 0.63
N THR A 26 -0.09 18.53 1.03
CA THR A 26 0.47 18.96 2.31
C THR A 26 0.83 20.44 2.30
N SER A 27 1.48 20.94 1.24
CA SER A 27 1.85 22.36 1.11
C SER A 27 0.64 23.30 1.08
N THR A 28 -0.51 22.82 0.62
CA THR A 28 -1.79 23.57 0.59
C THR A 28 -2.64 23.40 1.85
N GLY A 29 -2.18 22.62 2.82
CA GLY A 29 -2.93 22.32 4.05
C GLY A 29 -4.09 21.33 3.87
N ALA A 30 -4.33 20.82 2.65
CA ALA A 30 -5.37 19.84 2.36
C ALA A 30 -5.07 18.45 2.97
N LEU A 31 -3.82 18.20 3.37
CA LEU A 31 -3.39 16.96 4.02
C LEU A 31 -2.40 17.24 5.16
N ALA A 32 -2.68 16.74 6.35
CA ALA A 32 -1.78 16.88 7.50
C ALA A 32 -0.40 16.21 7.23
N PRO A 33 0.73 16.83 7.62
CA PRO A 33 2.07 16.31 7.35
C PRO A 33 2.31 14.87 7.84
N ALA A 34 1.83 14.54 9.05
CA ALA A 34 1.96 13.20 9.60
C ALA A 34 1.22 12.13 8.76
N SER A 35 0.04 12.48 8.23
CA SER A 35 -0.72 11.60 7.34
C SER A 35 -0.03 11.45 5.98
N ALA A 36 0.57 12.52 5.46
CA ALA A 36 1.32 12.51 4.22
C ALA A 36 2.54 11.59 4.29
N GLU A 37 3.29 11.66 5.39
CA GLU A 37 4.45 10.78 5.62
C GLU A 37 4.04 9.30 5.64
N VAL A 38 2.91 8.99 6.29
CA VAL A 38 2.36 7.63 6.34
C VAL A 38 2.01 7.12 4.94
N TYR A 39 1.30 7.92 4.13
CA TYR A 39 0.96 7.53 2.78
C TYR A 39 2.20 7.34 1.91
N ALA A 40 3.13 8.29 1.93
CA ALA A 40 4.38 8.22 1.16
C ALA A 40 5.20 6.98 1.52
N ARG A 41 5.40 6.70 2.82
CA ARG A 41 6.13 5.52 3.29
C ARG A 41 5.46 4.21 2.85
N ASP A 42 4.14 4.13 2.96
CA ASP A 42 3.41 2.92 2.62
C ASP A 42 3.42 2.64 1.12
N VAL A 43 3.27 3.66 0.25
CA VAL A 43 3.30 3.42 -1.20
C VAL A 43 4.71 3.03 -1.70
N VAL A 44 5.77 3.57 -1.09
CA VAL A 44 7.14 3.11 -1.36
C VAL A 44 7.33 1.66 -0.92
N THR A 45 6.79 1.30 0.25
CA THR A 45 6.81 -0.09 0.73
C THR A 45 6.03 -1.01 -0.21
N PHE A 46 4.88 -0.55 -0.72
CA PHE A 46 4.10 -1.27 -1.72
C PHE A 46 4.93 -1.50 -2.99
N ALA A 47 5.59 -0.48 -3.55
CA ALA A 47 6.42 -0.64 -4.74
C ALA A 47 7.53 -1.68 -4.56
N ALA A 48 8.22 -1.66 -3.41
CA ALA A 48 9.25 -2.63 -3.10
C ALA A 48 8.73 -4.08 -3.02
N LEU A 49 7.46 -4.27 -2.63
CA LEU A 49 6.84 -5.60 -2.49
C LEU A 49 6.16 -6.07 -3.78
N ALA A 50 5.59 -5.16 -4.56
CA ALA A 50 4.89 -5.43 -5.81
C ALA A 50 5.84 -5.64 -6.99
N GLY A 51 7.01 -4.98 -6.95
CA GLY A 51 7.96 -4.89 -8.04
C GLY A 51 7.83 -3.55 -8.75
N ALA A 52 8.91 -2.76 -8.70
CA ALA A 52 8.93 -1.37 -9.17
C ALA A 52 8.70 -1.23 -10.69
N ASP A 53 9.22 -2.18 -11.47
CA ASP A 53 9.21 -2.13 -12.95
C ASP A 53 7.94 -2.71 -13.57
N ARG A 54 7.05 -3.30 -12.77
CA ARG A 54 5.77 -3.82 -13.28
C ARG A 54 4.87 -2.66 -13.68
N VAL A 55 4.06 -2.84 -14.73
CA VAL A 55 3.00 -1.89 -15.06
C VAL A 55 1.91 -1.95 -13.99
N LEU A 56 1.50 -0.80 -13.46
CA LEU A 56 0.53 -0.74 -12.36
C LEU A 56 -0.84 -1.32 -12.75
N ASP A 57 -1.28 -1.07 -13.99
CA ASP A 57 -2.57 -1.56 -14.53
C ASP A 57 -2.61 -3.07 -14.73
N ASP A 58 -1.45 -3.73 -14.82
CA ASP A 58 -1.37 -5.18 -14.97
C ASP A 58 -1.45 -5.90 -13.60
N LEU A 59 -1.53 -5.16 -12.48
CA LEU A 59 -1.68 -5.75 -11.15
C LEU A 59 -3.11 -6.18 -10.91
N THR A 60 -3.28 -7.46 -10.58
CA THR A 60 -4.56 -8.07 -10.25
C THR A 60 -4.87 -7.97 -8.75
N GLY A 61 -6.10 -8.36 -8.36
CA GLY A 61 -6.45 -8.52 -6.95
C GLY A 61 -5.57 -9.54 -6.24
N GLU A 62 -5.17 -10.61 -6.93
CA GLU A 62 -4.27 -11.66 -6.40
C GLU A 62 -2.85 -11.12 -6.16
N ASP A 63 -2.32 -10.31 -7.08
CA ASP A 63 -1.03 -9.65 -6.89
C ASP A 63 -1.05 -8.75 -5.64
N VAL A 64 -2.14 -8.01 -5.45
CA VAL A 64 -2.29 -7.13 -4.29
C VAL A 64 -2.46 -7.94 -3.00
N ASP A 65 -3.19 -9.06 -3.03
CA ASP A 65 -3.27 -10.01 -1.91
C ASP A 65 -1.87 -10.53 -1.54
N GLU A 66 -1.04 -10.89 -2.51
CA GLU A 66 0.33 -11.32 -2.28
C GLU A 66 1.17 -10.22 -1.61
N VAL A 67 1.06 -8.97 -2.08
CA VAL A 67 1.75 -7.82 -1.48
C VAL A 67 1.33 -7.62 -0.02
N LEU A 68 0.03 -7.69 0.28
CA LEU A 68 -0.48 -7.57 1.65
C LEU A 68 0.05 -8.71 2.55
N LEU A 69 0.13 -9.93 2.04
CA LEU A 69 0.69 -11.07 2.76
C LEU A 69 2.20 -10.93 2.99
N ARG A 70 2.96 -10.49 1.97
CA ARG A 70 4.40 -10.19 2.11
C ARG A 70 4.64 -9.08 3.12
N PHE A 71 3.80 -8.04 3.15
CA PHE A 71 3.85 -6.99 4.17
C PHE A 71 3.57 -7.56 5.57
N ALA A 72 2.53 -8.38 5.74
CA ALA A 72 2.21 -8.98 7.04
C ALA A 72 3.36 -9.82 7.62
N ARG A 73 4.14 -10.48 6.76
CA ARG A 73 5.31 -11.31 7.13
C ARG A 73 6.59 -10.50 7.39
N LYS A 74 6.64 -9.20 7.08
CA LYS A 74 7.83 -8.38 7.36
C LYS A 74 8.06 -8.25 8.87
N PRO A 75 9.31 -8.36 9.34
CA PRO A 75 9.67 -8.04 10.71
C PRO A 75 9.24 -6.62 11.05
N ASP A 76 8.49 -6.45 12.15
CA ASP A 76 8.21 -5.12 12.68
C ASP A 76 9.53 -4.51 13.16
N GLU A 77 10.00 -3.46 12.48
CA GLU A 77 11.26 -2.77 12.79
C GLU A 77 11.29 -2.30 14.24
N ARG A 78 10.12 -2.02 14.83
CA ARG A 78 9.97 -1.66 16.26
C ARG A 78 10.29 -2.83 17.21
N ARG A 79 10.23 -4.07 16.73
CA ARG A 79 10.49 -5.30 17.51
C ARG A 79 11.87 -5.89 17.30
N ARG A 80 12.73 -5.30 16.45
CA ARG A 80 14.09 -5.82 16.17
C ARG A 80 14.99 -5.96 17.42
N GLY A 81 14.64 -5.33 18.55
CA GLY A 81 15.37 -5.45 19.82
C GLY A 81 14.65 -6.20 20.94
N ARG A 82 13.47 -6.81 20.70
CA ARG A 82 12.71 -7.51 21.76
C ARG A 82 12.84 -9.03 21.58
N PRO A 83 13.13 -9.81 22.66
CA PRO A 83 13.22 -11.25 22.56
C PRO A 83 11.90 -11.85 22.02
N PRO A 84 11.96 -12.93 21.22
CA PRO A 84 10.77 -13.58 20.68
C PRO A 84 9.88 -14.05 21.83
N VAL A 85 8.59 -13.68 21.81
CA VAL A 85 7.67 -14.00 22.91
C VAL A 85 7.01 -15.38 22.72
N GLU A 86 7.10 -16.02 21.54
CA GLU A 86 6.53 -17.37 21.34
C GLU A 86 7.34 -18.22 20.34
N PRO A 87 7.54 -19.53 20.62
CA PRO A 87 8.14 -20.46 19.67
C PRO A 87 7.13 -20.77 18.54
N GLY A 88 7.44 -20.35 17.31
CA GLY A 88 6.69 -20.70 16.09
C GLY A 88 6.15 -19.53 15.26
N GLY A 89 6.23 -18.29 15.75
CA GLY A 89 5.80 -17.09 15.02
C GLY A 89 6.96 -16.12 14.80
N GLY A 90 7.57 -16.13 13.63
CA GLY A 90 8.54 -15.12 13.24
C GLY A 90 7.98 -13.69 13.38
N PRO A 91 8.82 -12.66 13.51
CA PRO A 91 8.35 -11.29 13.71
C PRO A 91 7.47 -10.87 12.53
N SER A 92 6.17 -10.70 12.79
CA SER A 92 5.18 -10.25 11.82
C SER A 92 4.70 -8.84 12.15
N GLN A 93 4.23 -8.09 11.15
CA GLN A 93 3.59 -6.79 11.37
C GLN A 93 2.36 -6.93 12.28
N SER A 94 2.13 -5.95 13.15
CA SER A 94 0.92 -5.90 13.97
C SER A 94 -0.34 -5.75 13.10
N ALA A 95 -1.50 -6.18 13.61
CA ALA A 95 -2.78 -6.03 12.90
C ALA A 95 -3.11 -4.56 12.58
N ALA A 96 -2.74 -3.63 13.47
CA ALA A 96 -2.89 -2.20 13.25
C ALA A 96 -2.01 -1.70 12.08
N SER A 97 -0.74 -2.13 12.03
CA SER A 97 0.17 -1.80 10.93
C SER A 97 -0.34 -2.34 9.59
N GLN A 98 -0.88 -3.57 9.58
CA GLN A 98 -1.49 -4.17 8.39
C GLN A 98 -2.73 -3.40 7.92
N ALA A 99 -3.63 -3.02 8.85
CA ALA A 99 -4.82 -2.26 8.52
C ALA A 99 -4.49 -0.86 7.98
N ARG A 100 -3.48 -0.19 8.55
CA ARG A 100 -2.97 1.10 8.07
C ARG A 100 -2.39 0.97 6.65
N PHE A 101 -1.51 -0.01 6.43
CA PHE A 101 -0.93 -0.26 5.11
C PHE A 101 -2.00 -0.51 4.05
N ARG A 102 -3.00 -1.35 4.35
CA ARG A 102 -4.14 -1.59 3.46
C ARG A 102 -4.89 -0.29 3.12
N ARG A 103 -5.15 0.58 4.09
CA ARG A 103 -5.83 1.87 3.86
C ARG A 103 -5.02 2.77 2.93
N SER A 104 -3.70 2.81 3.11
CA SER A 104 -2.79 3.58 2.23
C SER A 104 -2.80 3.05 0.81
N VAL A 105 -2.69 1.72 0.62
CA VAL A 105 -2.76 1.09 -0.71
C VAL A 105 -4.12 1.33 -1.37
N SER A 106 -5.23 1.26 -0.62
CA SER A 106 -6.54 1.66 -1.15
C SER A 106 -6.63 3.13 -1.54
N ALA A 107 -6.01 4.05 -0.79
CA ALA A 107 -5.99 5.46 -1.14
C ALA A 107 -5.16 5.72 -2.41
N PHE A 108 -4.07 4.98 -2.59
CA PHE A 108 -3.25 5.01 -3.80
C PHE A 108 -4.03 4.55 -5.03
N PHE A 109 -4.66 3.36 -5.01
CA PHE A 109 -5.41 2.88 -6.17
C PHE A 109 -6.67 3.70 -6.48
N ARG A 110 -7.36 4.24 -5.47
CA ARG A 110 -8.45 5.21 -5.72
C ARG A 110 -7.97 6.43 -6.49
N TYR A 111 -6.78 6.94 -6.18
CA TYR A 111 -6.19 8.03 -6.93
C TYR A 111 -5.74 7.57 -8.33
N ALA A 112 -5.12 6.39 -8.44
CA ALA A 112 -4.64 5.84 -9.70
C ALA A 112 -5.76 5.68 -10.74
N VAL A 113 -6.97 5.29 -10.33
CA VAL A 113 -8.15 5.26 -11.22
C VAL A 113 -8.48 6.65 -11.74
N VAL A 114 -8.59 7.64 -10.85
CA VAL A 114 -8.92 9.03 -11.23
C VAL A 114 -7.84 9.64 -12.13
N ALA A 115 -6.58 9.30 -11.89
CA ALA A 115 -5.44 9.74 -12.68
C ALA A 115 -5.28 8.98 -14.01
N GLY A 116 -6.08 7.93 -14.25
CA GLY A 116 -6.04 7.11 -15.46
C GLY A 116 -4.80 6.22 -15.56
N TRP A 117 -4.22 5.79 -14.44
CA TRP A 117 -3.08 4.87 -14.40
C TRP A 117 -3.49 3.40 -14.33
N VAL A 118 -4.72 3.16 -13.88
CA VAL A 118 -5.35 1.84 -13.89
C VAL A 118 -6.77 1.96 -14.41
N GLN A 119 -7.24 0.97 -15.16
CA GLN A 119 -8.60 0.93 -15.67
C GLN A 119 -9.60 0.55 -14.56
N LEU A 120 -9.22 -0.41 -13.72
CA LEU A 120 -10.00 -0.91 -12.60
C LEU A 120 -9.18 -0.82 -11.32
N ASN A 121 -9.86 -0.68 -10.19
CA ASN A 121 -9.20 -0.69 -8.89
C ASN A 121 -9.02 -2.15 -8.41
N PRO A 122 -7.79 -2.70 -8.39
CA PRO A 122 -7.57 -4.08 -7.98
C PRO A 122 -7.91 -4.33 -6.50
N MET A 123 -7.95 -3.29 -5.66
CA MET A 123 -8.38 -3.43 -4.26
C MET A 123 -9.82 -3.92 -4.10
N ASP A 124 -10.65 -3.78 -5.14
CA ASP A 124 -12.04 -4.26 -5.14
C ASP A 124 -12.11 -5.79 -5.32
N ALA A 125 -11.04 -6.41 -5.83
CA ALA A 125 -10.89 -7.86 -6.00
C ALA A 125 -10.05 -8.53 -4.90
N VAL A 126 -9.55 -7.78 -3.91
CA VAL A 126 -8.67 -8.28 -2.84
C VAL A 126 -9.45 -9.10 -1.80
N THR A 127 -9.04 -10.34 -1.62
CA THR A 127 -9.71 -11.34 -0.77
C THR A 127 -9.12 -11.44 0.63
N VAL A 128 -7.85 -11.11 0.82
CA VAL A 128 -7.16 -11.23 2.10
C VAL A 128 -7.67 -10.16 3.08
N ARG A 129 -7.93 -10.60 4.30
CA ARG A 129 -8.25 -9.74 5.46
C ARG A 129 -7.21 -9.97 6.56
N PRO A 130 -6.76 -8.92 7.26
CA PRO A 130 -5.87 -9.09 8.41
C PRO A 130 -6.50 -10.03 9.43
N LYS A 131 -5.75 -11.03 9.89
CA LYS A 131 -6.21 -11.92 10.97
C LYS A 131 -6.37 -11.08 12.24
N GLN A 132 -7.60 -10.86 12.70
CA GLN A 132 -7.84 -10.33 14.04
C GLN A 132 -7.28 -11.34 15.03
N ARG A 133 -6.23 -10.98 15.76
CA ARG A 133 -5.71 -11.79 16.85
C ARG A 133 -6.60 -11.52 18.07
N GLY A 134 -7.62 -12.37 18.26
CA GLY A 134 -8.44 -12.47 19.47
C GLY A 134 -9.21 -11.21 19.86
N GLY A 135 -10.46 -11.10 19.38
CA GLY A 135 -11.46 -10.38 20.16
C GLY A 135 -11.88 -11.28 21.32
N LEU A 136 -11.68 -10.81 22.55
CA LEU A 136 -12.54 -11.17 23.67
C LEU A 136 -13.73 -10.21 23.65
#